data_AF-A0A3D4Z3K4-F1
#
_entry.id   AF-A0A3D4Z3K4-F1
#
_cell.length_a   1.000
_cell.length_b   1.000
_cell.length_c   1.000
_cell.angle_alpha   90.00
_cell.angle_beta   90.00
_cell.angle_gamma   90.00
#
_symmetry.space_group_name_H-M   'P 1'
#
loop_
_entity.id
_entity.type
_entity.pdbx_description
1 polymer ?
#
loop_
_entity_poly.entity_id
_entity_poly.type
_entity_poly.pdbx_seq_one_letter_code
_entity_poly.pdbx_strand_id
1 'polypeptide(L)'
;VLSCNDLMVDESLLTGESVPVMKESGPLHESHLSLGDQTNMAFMGTHVVGGHGTGICVATGTATELGHIAHLVATERAGEVPLKRRMDQLTQRLVLAAFLLCLLIFGIGLLQKKPALEVLLVAVSLAVAAIPEGLPAVITISLSLGALRLARRGVLVRRLQAVEALGSITTICADKTGTLTLNRMEVRNVYLGGTRYEIPQALADLPLEPADFFQTLALCNDADSEETGQKAFGDPMEIALLHFVSAAGFSINSLRKDWKRQEEIPFDADRKRMTTFHEKEGRKLALMKGAPETVLPLCRQERDVSGSREISESRRRELREIQESMAAEGFRVLAVAMREITVSGDPSGMEEEMTFLGFVGLQDPPRPEAKDAIAACRSAGIRPVMMTGDHPATAAAIGRELGLSQADGGVITGSDLKREGRNILDERALHTSLYARVSPEDKLKIIEVLQDTRQFVAMTGDG
;
A
#
# COMPACT_ATOMS: atom_id res chain seq x y z
N VAL A 1 1.86 -25.49 -5.55
CA VAL A 1 0.52 -26.09 -5.41
C VAL A 1 0.41 -27.22 -6.44
N LEU A 2 0.01 -28.41 -6.01
CA LEU A 2 -0.18 -29.58 -6.90
C LEU A 2 -1.65 -29.74 -7.32
N SER A 3 -2.57 -29.51 -6.39
CA SER A 3 -4.02 -29.56 -6.61
C SER A 3 -4.71 -28.60 -5.67
N CYS A 4 -5.71 -27.87 -6.12
CA CYS A 4 -6.46 -26.91 -5.31
C CYS A 4 -7.90 -26.77 -5.81
N ASN A 5 -8.83 -26.50 -4.89
CA ASN A 5 -10.21 -26.12 -5.18
C ASN A 5 -10.50 -24.84 -4.40
N ASP A 6 -10.83 -23.77 -5.12
CA ASP A 6 -11.16 -22.44 -4.58
C ASP A 6 -10.16 -21.93 -3.52
N LEU A 7 -8.89 -22.33 -3.64
CA LEU A 7 -7.87 -22.03 -2.64
C LEU A 7 -7.53 -20.55 -2.71
N MET A 8 -7.95 -19.80 -1.69
CA MET A 8 -7.65 -18.38 -1.53
C MET A 8 -6.72 -18.19 -0.34
N VAL A 9 -5.66 -17.42 -0.57
CA VAL A 9 -4.62 -17.17 0.44
C VAL A 9 -4.47 -15.66 0.62
N ASP A 10 -4.54 -15.20 1.86
CA ASP A 10 -4.17 -13.84 2.25
C ASP A 10 -2.65 -13.74 2.31
N GLU A 11 -2.09 -13.04 1.31
CA GLU A 11 -0.66 -12.82 1.14
C GLU A 11 -0.23 -11.39 1.50
N SER A 12 -1.10 -10.63 2.18
CA SER A 12 -0.88 -9.22 2.55
C SER A 12 0.43 -9.00 3.30
N LEU A 13 0.87 -9.97 4.09
CA LEU A 13 2.14 -9.91 4.83
C LEU A 13 3.37 -9.81 3.91
N LEU A 14 3.31 -10.37 2.70
CA LEU A 14 4.44 -10.39 1.74
C LEU A 14 4.26 -9.38 0.61
N THR A 15 3.02 -9.09 0.20
CA THR A 15 2.72 -8.26 -0.97
C THR A 15 2.23 -6.86 -0.59
N GLY A 16 1.73 -6.68 0.63
CA GLY A 16 1.01 -5.46 1.06
C GLY A 16 -0.39 -5.31 0.45
N GLU A 17 -0.84 -6.30 -0.33
CA GLU A 17 -2.17 -6.32 -0.95
C GLU A 17 -3.16 -7.03 -0.02
N SER A 18 -4.19 -6.30 0.44
CA SER A 18 -5.20 -6.81 1.37
C SER A 18 -6.21 -7.77 0.74
N VAL A 19 -6.14 -7.98 -0.57
CA VAL A 19 -7.08 -8.82 -1.34
C VAL A 19 -6.52 -10.24 -1.40
N PRO A 20 -7.28 -11.27 -0.96
CA PRO A 20 -6.84 -12.65 -1.08
C PRO A 20 -6.51 -13.05 -2.52
N VAL A 21 -5.41 -13.80 -2.68
CA VAL A 21 -4.93 -14.30 -3.98
C VAL A 21 -5.47 -15.70 -4.21
N MET A 22 -6.15 -15.92 -5.34
CA MET A 22 -6.57 -17.26 -5.76
C MET A 22 -5.37 -18.07 -6.26
N LYS A 23 -5.29 -19.32 -5.83
CA LYS A 23 -4.21 -20.24 -6.18
C LYS A 23 -4.65 -21.25 -7.23
N GLU A 24 -3.73 -21.54 -8.14
CA GLU A 24 -3.95 -22.43 -9.28
C GLU A 24 -2.95 -23.59 -9.25
N SER A 25 -3.38 -24.75 -9.76
CA SER A 25 -2.48 -25.88 -10.03
C SER A 25 -2.00 -25.84 -11.47
N GLY A 26 -0.68 -25.78 -11.68
CA GLY A 26 -0.10 -25.82 -13.02
C GLY A 26 1.21 -25.06 -13.12
N PRO A 27 1.96 -25.26 -14.22
CA PRO A 27 3.15 -24.47 -14.50
C PRO A 27 2.75 -23.06 -14.97
N LEU A 28 3.38 -22.04 -14.39
CA LEU A 28 3.31 -20.68 -14.90
C LEU A 28 4.33 -20.50 -16.04
N HIS A 29 3.93 -19.82 -17.11
CA HIS A 29 4.74 -19.70 -18.33
C HIS A 29 5.52 -18.38 -18.43
N GLU A 30 5.24 -17.43 -17.55
CA GLU A 30 5.98 -16.18 -17.45
C GLU A 30 7.23 -16.34 -16.59
N SER A 31 8.36 -15.87 -17.12
CA SER A 31 9.61 -15.74 -16.37
C SER A 31 9.61 -14.44 -15.56
N HIS A 32 10.08 -14.49 -14.30
CA HIS A 32 10.26 -13.34 -13.39
C HIS A 32 8.98 -12.71 -12.81
N LEU A 33 7.96 -13.53 -12.54
CA LEU A 33 6.76 -13.11 -11.82
C LEU A 33 7.06 -12.48 -10.46
N SER A 34 6.25 -11.48 -10.08
CA SER A 34 6.25 -10.96 -8.71
C SER A 34 5.75 -12.03 -7.74
N LEU A 35 6.00 -11.89 -6.44
CA LEU A 35 5.54 -12.88 -5.45
C LEU A 35 4.02 -13.08 -5.50
N GLY A 36 3.25 -12.00 -5.60
CA GLY A 36 1.78 -12.06 -5.67
C GLY A 36 1.26 -12.67 -6.97
N ASP A 37 2.02 -12.61 -8.06
CA ASP A 37 1.63 -13.20 -9.35
C ASP A 37 2.00 -14.71 -9.44
N GLN A 38 2.72 -15.27 -8.46
CA GLN A 38 3.02 -16.71 -8.40
C GLN A 38 1.83 -17.50 -7.86
N THR A 39 0.75 -17.57 -8.64
CA THR A 39 -0.52 -18.22 -8.25
C THR A 39 -0.39 -19.72 -8.00
N ASN A 40 0.66 -20.37 -8.49
CA ASN A 40 0.95 -21.78 -8.21
C ASN A 40 1.82 -22.01 -6.97
N MET A 41 2.12 -20.97 -6.20
CA MET A 41 2.92 -21.02 -4.96
C MET A 41 2.09 -20.59 -3.76
N ALA A 42 2.40 -21.14 -2.58
CA ALA A 42 1.87 -20.70 -1.30
C ALA A 42 3.05 -20.46 -0.35
N PHE A 43 3.03 -19.36 0.39
CA PHE A 43 4.19 -18.87 1.11
C PHE A 43 4.10 -19.07 2.62
N MET A 44 5.24 -19.18 3.29
CA MET A 44 5.30 -19.27 4.75
C MET A 44 4.81 -17.96 5.38
N GLY A 45 3.91 -18.06 6.36
CA GLY A 45 3.36 -16.90 7.08
C GLY A 45 2.10 -16.29 6.47
N THR A 46 1.61 -16.83 5.35
CA THR A 46 0.32 -16.45 4.76
C THR A 46 -0.80 -17.33 5.29
N HIS A 47 -2.04 -16.84 5.20
CA HIS A 47 -3.21 -17.54 5.75
C HIS A 47 -4.14 -18.01 4.65
N VAL A 48 -4.56 -19.28 4.69
CA VAL A 48 -5.66 -19.76 3.85
C VAL A 48 -6.96 -19.14 4.38
N VAL A 49 -7.63 -18.37 3.54
CA VAL A 49 -8.90 -17.71 3.86
C VAL A 49 -10.10 -18.38 3.21
N GLY A 50 -9.86 -19.26 2.22
CA GLY A 50 -10.91 -20.02 1.55
C GLY A 50 -10.38 -21.24 0.80
N GLY A 51 -11.25 -22.21 0.57
CA GLY A 51 -10.96 -23.43 -0.19
C GLY A 51 -9.96 -24.39 0.46
N HIS A 52 -9.44 -25.30 -0.34
CA HIS A 52 -8.44 -26.28 0.09
C HIS A 52 -7.49 -26.67 -1.04
N GLY A 53 -6.29 -27.12 -0.69
CA GLY A 53 -5.34 -27.62 -1.67
C GLY A 53 -4.24 -28.47 -1.06
N THR A 54 -3.44 -29.05 -1.94
CA THR A 54 -2.32 -29.92 -1.63
C THR A 54 -1.12 -29.43 -2.41
N GLY A 55 0.06 -29.46 -1.80
CA GLY A 55 1.30 -28.96 -2.40
C GLY A 55 2.52 -29.65 -1.83
N ILE A 56 3.66 -29.44 -2.48
CA ILE A 56 4.97 -29.90 -2.01
C ILE A 56 5.66 -28.73 -1.33
N CYS A 57 6.30 -28.99 -0.19
CA CYS A 57 7.18 -28.02 0.45
C CYS A 57 8.45 -27.87 -0.39
N VAL A 58 8.65 -26.69 -0.97
CA VAL A 58 9.82 -26.38 -1.82
C VAL A 58 10.92 -25.62 -1.06
N ALA A 59 10.59 -25.02 0.09
CA ALA A 59 11.52 -24.28 0.93
C ALA A 59 11.11 -24.33 2.41
N THR A 60 12.09 -24.29 3.31
CA THR A 60 11.90 -24.31 4.77
C THR A 60 12.88 -23.36 5.48
N GLY A 61 12.50 -22.85 6.65
CA GLY A 61 13.38 -22.02 7.48
C GLY A 61 13.80 -20.73 6.78
N THR A 62 15.09 -20.41 6.78
CA THR A 62 15.65 -19.20 6.14
C THR A 62 15.57 -19.20 4.62
N ALA A 63 15.30 -20.35 4.00
CA ALA A 63 15.15 -20.47 2.55
C ALA A 63 13.74 -20.10 2.06
N THR A 64 12.77 -19.87 2.97
CA THR A 64 11.45 -19.33 2.58
C THR A 64 11.54 -17.84 2.32
N GLU A 65 10.58 -17.27 1.59
CA GLU A 65 10.50 -15.82 1.35
C GLU A 65 10.47 -15.02 2.66
N LEU A 66 9.65 -15.45 3.63
CA LEU A 66 9.62 -14.81 4.95
C LEU A 66 10.94 -14.95 5.70
N GLY A 67 11.59 -16.11 5.62
CA GLY A 67 12.90 -16.35 6.21
C GLY A 67 14.00 -15.49 5.56
N HIS A 68 13.93 -15.30 4.25
CA HIS A 68 14.83 -14.45 3.49
C HIS A 68 14.65 -12.97 3.87
N ILE A 69 13.40 -12.47 3.92
CA ILE A 69 13.08 -11.12 4.38
C ILE A 69 13.57 -10.90 5.82
N ALA A 70 13.31 -11.84 6.73
CA ALA A 70 13.78 -11.75 8.11
C ALA A 70 15.32 -11.70 8.19
N HIS A 71 16.01 -12.43 7.31
CA HIS A 71 17.47 -12.39 7.22
C HIS A 71 17.97 -11.05 6.70
N LEU A 72 17.36 -10.48 5.65
CA LEU A 72 17.70 -9.16 5.11
C LEU A 72 17.56 -8.09 6.19
N VAL A 73 16.43 -8.07 6.92
CA VAL A 73 16.18 -7.11 8.01
C VAL A 73 17.17 -7.28 9.17
N ALA A 74 17.56 -8.52 9.49
CA ALA A 74 18.50 -8.79 10.59
C ALA A 74 19.97 -8.50 10.24
N THR A 75 20.34 -8.61 8.96
CA THR A 75 21.73 -8.43 8.50
C THR A 75 22.08 -7.00 8.13
N GLU A 76 21.08 -6.15 7.86
CA GLU A 76 21.28 -4.74 7.57
C GLU A 76 21.80 -3.99 8.81
N ARG A 77 23.09 -3.65 8.78
CA ARG A 77 23.70 -2.81 9.81
C ARG A 77 23.25 -1.38 9.56
N ALA A 78 22.53 -0.80 10.52
CA ALA A 78 22.23 0.63 10.51
C ALA A 78 23.51 1.43 10.25
N GLY A 79 23.52 2.18 9.15
CA GLY A 79 24.64 3.04 8.77
C GLY A 79 24.97 4.04 9.88
N GLU A 80 26.24 4.47 9.96
CA GLU A 80 26.63 5.48 10.94
C GLU A 80 26.04 6.84 10.60
N VAL A 81 25.38 7.46 11.58
CA VAL A 81 24.71 8.75 11.43
C VAL A 81 25.75 9.88 11.31
N PRO A 82 25.53 10.95 10.51
CA PRO A 82 26.58 11.89 10.10
C PRO A 82 27.35 12.60 11.22
N LEU A 83 26.69 13.03 12.30
CA LEU A 83 27.26 13.67 13.47
C LEU A 83 28.20 12.70 14.18
N LYS A 84 27.77 11.45 14.43
CA LYS A 84 28.63 10.42 15.03
C LYS A 84 29.90 10.25 14.19
N ARG A 85 29.76 10.10 12.87
CA ARG A 85 30.90 9.94 11.96
C ARG A 85 31.84 11.16 11.99
N ARG A 86 31.29 12.38 11.98
CA ARG A 86 32.08 13.63 12.06
C ARG A 86 32.78 13.77 13.42
N MET A 87 32.14 13.32 14.49
CA MET A 87 32.72 13.32 15.83
C MET A 87 33.87 12.34 15.96
N ASP A 88 33.73 11.13 15.42
CA ASP A 88 34.79 10.14 15.45
C ASP A 88 36.01 10.65 14.67
N GLN A 89 35.78 11.30 13.53
CA GLN A 89 36.84 11.97 12.76
C GLN A 89 37.48 13.14 13.53
N LEU A 90 36.70 13.96 14.23
CA LEU A 90 37.22 15.06 15.03
C LEU A 90 38.04 14.54 16.21
N THR A 91 37.55 13.51 16.90
CA THR A 91 38.24 12.82 17.99
C THR A 91 39.57 12.23 17.51
N GLN A 92 39.57 11.52 16.37
CA GLN A 92 40.80 10.98 15.79
C GLN A 92 41.82 12.07 15.44
N ARG A 93 41.37 13.20 14.89
CA ARG A 93 42.24 14.34 14.58
C ARG A 93 42.81 14.98 15.84
N LEU A 94 42.01 15.15 16.89
CA LEU A 94 42.45 15.71 18.17
C LEU A 94 43.44 14.78 18.88
N VAL A 95 43.17 13.48 18.90
CA VAL A 95 44.08 12.47 19.46
C VAL A 95 45.41 12.47 18.72
N LEU A 96 45.39 12.52 17.38
CA LEU A 96 46.62 12.59 16.57
C LEU A 96 47.39 13.89 16.85
N ALA A 97 46.71 15.04 16.92
CA ALA A 97 47.33 16.32 17.21
C ALA A 97 47.95 16.35 18.62
N ALA A 98 47.23 15.84 19.63
CA ALA A 98 47.72 15.74 21.00
C ALA A 98 48.93 14.81 21.10
N PHE A 99 48.92 13.69 20.36
CA PHE A 99 50.05 12.76 20.29
C PHE A 99 51.30 13.40 19.64
N LEU A 100 51.13 14.09 18.51
CA LEU A 100 52.23 14.82 17.86
C LEU A 100 52.80 15.93 18.77
N LEU A 101 51.93 16.64 19.48
CA LEU A 101 52.33 17.65 20.45
C LEU A 101 53.11 17.04 21.63
N CYS A 102 52.69 15.87 22.12
CA CYS A 102 53.42 15.14 23.15
C CYS A 102 54.82 14.75 22.69
N LEU A 103 54.94 14.19 21.48
CA LEU A 103 56.24 13.84 20.90
C LEU A 103 57.14 15.07 20.74
N LEU A 104 56.57 16.20 20.32
CA LEU A 104 57.30 17.46 20.17
C LEU A 104 57.82 17.98 21.51
N ILE A 105 56.95 18.07 22.53
CA ILE A 105 57.32 18.53 23.89
C ILE A 105 58.36 17.59 24.50
N PHE A 106 58.17 16.28 24.34
CA PHE A 106 59.10 15.28 24.82
C PHE A 106 60.48 15.41 24.15
N GLY A 107 60.51 15.56 22.82
CA GLY A 107 61.74 15.78 22.06
C GLY A 107 62.48 17.06 22.48
N ILE A 108 61.77 18.18 22.63
CA ILE A 108 62.34 19.45 23.10
C ILE A 108 62.87 19.32 24.53
N GLY A 109 62.12 18.67 25.42
CA GLY A 109 62.55 18.48 26.80
C GLY A 109 63.82 17.63 26.94
N LEU A 110 63.96 16.59 26.11
CA LEU A 110 65.19 15.80 26.02
C LEU A 110 66.37 16.62 25.50
N LEU A 111 66.16 17.46 24.47
CA LEU A 111 67.19 18.39 23.96
C LEU A 111 67.64 19.40 25.03
N GLN A 112 66.73 19.82 25.91
CA GLN A 112 67.01 20.69 27.06
C GLN A 112 67.66 19.95 28.25
N LYS A 113 67.95 18.65 28.14
CA LYS A 113 68.50 17.80 29.22
C LYS A 113 67.63 17.73 30.48
N LYS A 114 66.31 17.91 30.35
CA LYS A 114 65.38 17.72 31.47
C LYS A 114 65.20 16.23 31.78
N PRO A 115 64.90 15.85 33.04
CA PRO A 115 64.61 14.46 33.38
C PRO A 115 63.46 13.90 32.53
N ALA A 116 63.70 12.79 31.84
CA ALA A 116 62.74 12.23 30.87
C ALA A 116 61.37 11.94 31.48
N LEU A 117 61.35 11.48 32.73
CA LEU A 117 60.11 11.18 33.47
C LEU A 117 59.29 12.45 33.76
N GLU A 118 59.94 13.57 34.11
CA GLU A 118 59.26 14.85 34.33
C GLU A 118 58.64 15.39 33.03
N VAL A 119 59.39 15.36 31.93
CA VAL A 119 58.91 15.82 30.62
C VAL A 119 57.76 14.94 30.12
N LEU A 120 57.85 13.62 30.32
CA LEU A 120 56.79 12.68 29.95
C LEU A 120 55.49 12.95 30.73
N LEU A 121 55.59 13.17 32.05
CA LEU A 121 54.43 13.50 32.89
C LEU A 121 53.74 14.79 32.42
N VAL A 122 54.52 15.83 32.07
CA VAL A 122 53.98 17.09 31.53
C VAL A 122 53.29 16.87 30.18
N ALA A 123 53.92 16.13 29.27
CA ALA A 123 53.36 15.85 27.95
C ALA A 123 52.02 15.08 28.05
N VAL A 124 51.99 14.00 28.84
CA VAL A 124 50.78 13.20 29.05
C VAL A 124 49.68 14.02 29.73
N SER A 125 50.01 14.83 30.73
CA SER A 125 49.03 15.70 31.41
C SER A 125 48.38 16.69 30.43
N LEU A 126 49.17 17.25 29.51
CA LEU A 126 48.66 18.15 28.47
C LEU A 126 47.79 17.41 27.45
N ALA A 127 48.16 16.19 27.06
CA ALA A 127 47.35 15.38 26.16
C ALA A 127 45.99 15.03 26.75
N VAL A 128 45.93 14.59 28.02
CA VAL A 128 44.67 14.29 28.70
C VAL A 128 43.80 15.54 28.79
N ALA A 129 44.39 16.70 29.13
CA ALA A 129 43.66 17.97 29.20
C ALA A 129 43.07 18.43 27.85
N ALA A 130 43.61 17.95 26.72
CA ALA A 130 43.13 18.29 25.39
C ALA A 130 41.97 17.40 24.90
N ILE A 131 41.66 16.29 25.60
CA ILE A 131 40.58 15.37 25.21
C ILE A 131 39.23 15.99 25.64
N PRO A 132 38.27 16.18 24.72
CA PRO A 132 36.99 16.79 25.02
C PRO A 132 36.02 15.77 25.65
N GLU A 133 36.29 15.34 26.88
CA GLU A 133 35.52 14.31 27.61
C GLU A 133 34.04 14.69 27.83
N GLY A 134 33.71 15.98 27.87
CA GLY A 134 32.34 16.46 28.05
C GLY A 134 31.46 16.38 26.80
N LEU A 135 32.05 16.22 25.61
CA LEU A 135 31.33 16.34 24.35
C LEU A 135 30.30 15.21 24.12
N PRO A 136 30.60 13.92 24.39
CA PRO A 136 29.61 12.84 24.30
C PRO A 136 28.39 13.04 25.22
N ALA A 137 28.62 13.59 26.42
CA ALA A 137 27.55 13.85 27.39
C ALA A 137 26.60 14.96 26.90
N VAL A 138 27.16 16.07 26.41
CA VAL A 138 26.37 17.20 25.87
C VAL A 138 25.48 16.76 24.70
N ILE A 139 26.00 15.90 23.83
CA ILE A 139 25.26 15.42 22.65
C ILE A 139 24.15 14.46 23.07
N THR A 140 24.43 13.54 23.99
CA THR A 140 23.41 12.63 24.52
C THR A 140 22.27 13.39 25.17
N ILE A 141 22.57 14.43 25.96
CA ILE A 141 21.55 15.30 26.57
C ILE A 141 20.76 16.06 25.49
N SER A 142 21.44 16.62 24.50
CA SER A 142 20.79 17.38 23.41
C SER A 142 19.84 16.49 22.59
N LEU A 143 20.28 15.29 22.21
CA LEU A 143 19.45 14.32 21.50
C LEU A 143 18.28 13.83 22.37
N SER A 144 18.49 13.64 23.67
CA SER A 144 17.44 13.26 24.61
C SER A 144 16.36 14.34 24.75
N LEU A 145 16.75 15.61 24.80
CA LEU A 145 15.81 16.73 24.79
C LEU A 145 15.02 16.81 23.48
N GLY A 146 15.68 16.52 22.35
CA GLY A 146 15.02 16.40 21.04
C GLY A 146 13.99 15.27 21.02
N ALA A 147 14.37 14.07 21.49
CA ALA A 147 13.47 12.93 21.62
C ALA A 147 12.27 13.23 22.53
N LEU A 148 12.47 13.94 23.65
CA LEU A 148 11.39 14.35 24.55
C LEU A 148 10.42 15.32 23.88
N ARG A 149 10.92 16.27 23.07
CA ARG A 149 10.06 17.19 22.29
C ARG A 149 9.24 16.45 21.23
N LEU A 150 9.82 15.45 20.58
CA LEU A 150 9.12 14.58 19.62
C LEU A 150 8.06 13.71 20.31
N ALA A 151 8.38 13.13 21.47
CA ALA A 151 7.44 12.31 22.25
C ALA A 151 6.22 13.10 22.71
N ARG A 152 6.39 14.38 23.10
CA ARG A 152 5.27 15.28 23.42
C ARG A 152 4.33 15.56 22.24
N ARG A 153 4.76 15.27 21.01
CA ARG A 153 3.96 15.36 19.78
C ARG A 153 3.49 14.00 19.28
N GLY A 154 3.58 12.95 20.11
CA GLY A 154 3.15 11.59 19.76
C GLY A 154 4.17 10.77 18.99
N VAL A 155 5.41 11.25 18.81
CA VAL A 155 6.46 10.52 18.08
C VAL A 155 7.37 9.78 19.06
N LEU A 156 7.28 8.45 19.09
CA LEU A 156 8.12 7.60 19.93
C LEU A 156 9.49 7.32 19.29
N VAL A 157 10.56 7.79 19.94
CA VAL A 157 11.93 7.56 19.50
C VAL A 157 12.54 6.35 20.23
N ARG A 158 12.80 5.25 19.51
CA ARG A 158 13.42 4.04 20.08
C ARG A 158 14.95 4.14 20.20
N ARG A 159 15.60 4.94 19.35
CA ARG A 159 17.06 5.14 19.32
C ARG A 159 17.37 6.62 19.21
N LEU A 160 18.19 7.18 20.11
CA LEU A 160 18.50 8.62 20.13
C LEU A 160 19.17 9.11 18.84
N GLN A 161 19.94 8.24 18.17
CA GLN A 161 20.58 8.55 16.89
C GLN A 161 19.56 8.83 15.78
N ALA A 162 18.32 8.34 15.90
CA ALA A 162 17.27 8.62 14.93
C ALA A 162 16.86 10.11 14.92
N VAL A 163 16.98 10.80 16.07
CA VAL A 163 16.68 12.25 16.15
C VAL A 163 17.62 13.04 15.26
N GLU A 164 18.88 12.63 15.21
CA GLU A 164 19.90 13.23 14.35
C GLU A 164 19.68 12.85 12.88
N ALA A 165 19.40 11.57 12.62
CA ALA A 165 19.14 11.07 11.28
C ALA A 165 18.01 11.85 10.61
N LEU A 166 16.90 12.08 11.33
CA LEU A 166 15.75 12.87 10.85
C LEU A 166 16.13 14.26 10.35
N GLY A 167 17.10 14.92 11.00
CA GLY A 167 17.58 16.25 10.61
C GLY A 167 18.49 16.26 9.38
N SER A 168 18.96 15.10 8.93
CA SER A 168 19.86 14.95 7.77
C SER A 168 19.19 14.32 6.56
N ILE A 169 17.91 13.94 6.66
CA ILE A 169 17.16 13.27 5.59
C ILE A 169 17.11 14.16 4.36
N THR A 170 17.41 13.58 3.19
CA THR A 170 17.23 14.20 1.88
C THR A 170 16.13 13.53 1.07
N THR A 171 15.79 12.26 1.38
CA THR A 171 14.75 11.50 0.69
C THR A 171 13.90 10.71 1.69
N ILE A 172 12.58 10.76 1.56
CA ILE A 172 11.64 9.93 2.33
C ILE A 172 10.96 8.96 1.37
N CYS A 173 11.15 7.67 1.60
CA CYS A 173 10.42 6.59 0.95
C CYS A 173 9.24 6.22 1.83
N ALA A 174 8.03 6.21 1.28
CA ALA A 174 6.81 5.89 2.00
C ALA A 174 6.07 4.75 1.31
N ASP A 175 5.58 3.80 2.11
CA ASP A 175 4.59 2.85 1.63
C ASP A 175 3.26 3.55 1.33
N LYS A 176 2.48 3.01 0.39
CA LYS A 176 1.17 3.56 0.03
C LYS A 176 0.09 3.12 1.02
N THR A 177 -0.21 1.81 1.05
CA THR A 177 -1.30 1.23 1.86
C THR A 177 -0.99 1.46 3.34
N GLY A 178 -1.96 2.00 4.09
CA GLY A 178 -1.86 2.22 5.55
C GLY A 178 -0.89 3.28 6.03
N THR A 179 0.08 3.68 5.21
CA THR A 179 1.00 4.79 5.49
C THR A 179 0.53 6.11 4.88
N LEU A 180 0.44 6.20 3.54
CA LEU A 180 -0.09 7.40 2.86
C LEU A 180 -1.61 7.39 2.73
N THR A 181 -2.23 6.23 2.87
CA THR A 181 -3.67 5.98 2.77
C THR A 181 -4.24 5.52 4.09
N LEU A 182 -5.56 5.47 4.20
CA LEU A 182 -6.25 5.08 5.44
C LEU A 182 -6.31 3.54 5.63
N ASN A 183 -5.90 2.75 4.62
CA ASN A 183 -6.14 1.30 4.58
C ASN A 183 -7.62 0.97 4.82
N ARG A 184 -8.50 1.74 4.20
CA ARG A 184 -9.95 1.61 4.32
C ARG A 184 -10.59 1.89 2.98
N MET A 185 -11.14 0.85 2.34
CA MET A 185 -11.86 1.02 1.09
C MET A 185 -13.09 1.90 1.28
N GLU A 186 -13.31 2.82 0.35
CA GLU A 186 -14.47 3.70 0.31
C GLU A 186 -15.00 3.83 -1.12
N VAL A 187 -16.31 4.01 -1.27
CA VAL A 187 -16.92 4.38 -2.55
C VAL A 187 -16.63 5.85 -2.81
N ARG A 188 -15.95 6.13 -3.93
CA ARG A 188 -15.52 7.49 -4.29
C ARG A 188 -16.08 7.96 -5.62
N ASN A 189 -16.47 7.05 -6.49
CA ASN A 189 -17.09 7.40 -7.76
C ASN A 189 -18.28 6.48 -8.03
N VAL A 190 -19.37 7.01 -8.56
CA VAL A 190 -20.55 6.22 -8.95
C VAL A 190 -20.99 6.68 -10.33
N TYR A 191 -21.17 5.74 -11.25
CA TYR A 191 -21.84 6.00 -12.52
C TYR A 191 -23.26 5.46 -12.45
N LEU A 192 -24.24 6.36 -12.45
CA LEU A 192 -25.66 6.03 -12.33
C LEU A 192 -26.47 7.00 -13.18
N GLY A 193 -27.50 6.49 -13.88
CA GLY A 193 -28.39 7.34 -14.66
C GLY A 193 -27.73 8.16 -15.77
N GLY A 194 -26.63 7.67 -16.36
CA GLY A 194 -25.88 8.38 -17.40
C GLY A 194 -24.86 9.40 -16.89
N THR A 195 -24.76 9.61 -15.56
CA THR A 195 -23.92 10.65 -14.95
C THR A 195 -22.93 10.03 -13.97
N ARG A 196 -21.73 10.61 -13.87
CA ARG A 196 -20.73 10.26 -12.83
C ARG A 196 -20.87 11.21 -11.64
N TYR A 197 -20.84 10.63 -10.44
CA TYR A 197 -20.95 11.33 -9.16
C TYR A 197 -19.71 11.04 -8.32
N GLU A 198 -19.12 12.09 -7.74
CA GLU A 198 -18.01 11.99 -6.80
C GLU A 198 -18.54 11.95 -5.36
N ILE A 199 -18.18 10.92 -4.62
CA ILE A 199 -18.67 10.65 -3.27
C ILE A 199 -17.57 10.97 -2.24
N PRO A 200 -17.89 11.63 -1.12
CA PRO A 200 -19.23 11.95 -0.60
C PRO A 200 -19.86 13.27 -1.05
N GLN A 201 -19.18 14.08 -1.87
CA GLN A 201 -19.61 15.45 -2.18
C GLN A 201 -20.97 15.51 -2.89
N ALA A 202 -21.20 14.61 -3.86
CA ALA A 202 -22.41 14.55 -4.68
C ALA A 202 -23.43 13.52 -4.18
N LEU A 203 -23.33 13.08 -2.91
CA LEU A 203 -24.23 12.08 -2.33
C LEU A 203 -25.70 12.53 -2.37
N ALA A 204 -25.95 13.82 -2.15
CA ALA A 204 -27.29 14.40 -2.18
C ALA A 204 -27.89 14.51 -3.59
N ASP A 205 -27.05 14.45 -4.64
CA ASP A 205 -27.47 14.60 -6.03
C ASP A 205 -27.74 13.25 -6.72
N LEU A 206 -27.52 12.14 -6.01
CA LEU A 206 -27.72 10.80 -6.55
C LEU A 206 -29.21 10.54 -6.84
N PRO A 207 -29.54 9.96 -8.00
CA PRO A 207 -30.90 9.49 -8.27
C PRO A 207 -31.19 8.26 -7.40
N LEU A 208 -31.99 8.44 -6.35
CA LEU A 208 -32.34 7.36 -5.42
C LEU A 208 -33.38 6.39 -6.00
N GLU A 209 -34.13 6.81 -7.02
CA GLU A 209 -35.12 6.00 -7.72
C GLU A 209 -34.78 5.84 -9.21
N PRO A 210 -34.93 4.64 -9.80
CA PRO A 210 -35.30 3.38 -9.13
C PRO A 210 -34.27 2.90 -8.10
N ALA A 211 -34.74 2.40 -6.95
CA ALA A 211 -33.89 1.93 -5.84
C ALA A 211 -33.05 0.67 -6.15
N ASP A 212 -33.21 0.07 -7.34
CA ASP A 212 -32.60 -1.20 -7.76
C ASP A 212 -31.09 -1.24 -7.56
N PHE A 213 -30.38 -0.15 -7.84
CA PHE A 213 -28.92 -0.07 -7.70
C PHE A 213 -28.48 -0.23 -6.25
N PHE A 214 -29.03 0.58 -5.34
CA PHE A 214 -28.73 0.54 -3.92
C PHE A 214 -29.21 -0.77 -3.28
N GLN A 215 -30.38 -1.26 -3.71
CA GLN A 215 -30.91 -2.55 -3.29
C GLN A 215 -29.96 -3.69 -3.69
N THR A 216 -29.43 -3.68 -4.91
CA THR A 216 -28.45 -4.68 -5.37
C THR A 216 -27.19 -4.66 -4.51
N LEU A 217 -26.64 -3.47 -4.23
CA LEU A 217 -25.43 -3.31 -3.41
C LEU A 217 -25.61 -3.77 -1.95
N ALA A 218 -26.81 -3.63 -1.38
CA ALA A 218 -27.12 -4.06 -0.01
C ALA A 218 -27.39 -5.57 0.11
N LEU A 219 -28.04 -6.16 -0.90
CA LEU A 219 -28.52 -7.54 -0.86
C LEU A 219 -27.50 -8.54 -1.41
N CYS A 220 -26.80 -8.18 -2.49
CA CYS A 220 -25.70 -8.95 -3.06
C CYS A 220 -24.40 -8.58 -2.34
N ASN A 221 -24.34 -8.89 -1.03
CA ASN A 221 -23.27 -8.48 -0.12
C ASN A 221 -23.27 -9.37 1.13
N ASP A 222 -22.10 -9.89 1.49
CA ASP A 222 -21.90 -10.82 2.60
C ASP A 222 -21.35 -10.15 3.87
N ALA A 223 -20.92 -8.89 3.78
CA ALA A 223 -20.50 -8.14 4.96
C ALA A 223 -21.66 -7.86 5.92
N ASP A 224 -21.32 -7.74 7.20
CA ASP A 224 -22.22 -7.25 8.24
C ASP A 224 -22.16 -5.73 8.33
N SER A 225 -23.31 -5.10 8.58
CA SER A 225 -23.42 -3.65 8.74
C SER A 225 -23.13 -3.21 10.18
N GLU A 226 -22.52 -2.04 10.36
CA GLU A 226 -22.24 -1.45 11.70
C GLU A 226 -23.50 -0.96 12.43
N GLU A 227 -24.71 -1.14 11.89
CA GLU A 227 -25.96 -0.60 12.45
C GLU A 227 -26.28 -1.13 13.86
N THR A 228 -25.64 -2.21 14.32
CA THR A 228 -25.83 -2.81 15.65
C THR A 228 -24.80 -2.37 16.71
N GLY A 229 -23.91 -1.42 16.39
CA GLY A 229 -22.87 -0.96 17.32
C GLY A 229 -21.67 -1.90 17.48
N GLN A 230 -21.61 -2.96 16.67
CA GLN A 230 -20.42 -3.78 16.46
C GLN A 230 -19.64 -3.29 15.23
N LYS A 231 -18.32 -3.45 15.22
CA LYS A 231 -17.48 -3.20 14.04
C LYS A 231 -17.96 -4.08 12.89
N ALA A 232 -18.02 -3.52 11.68
CA ALA A 232 -18.37 -4.27 10.49
C ALA A 232 -17.36 -5.41 10.28
N PHE A 233 -17.89 -6.56 9.87
CA PHE A 233 -17.11 -7.76 9.58
C PHE A 233 -17.39 -8.20 8.14
N GLY A 234 -16.35 -8.56 7.40
CA GLY A 234 -16.44 -8.93 5.98
C GLY A 234 -15.31 -8.33 5.15
N ASP A 235 -15.39 -8.53 3.83
CA ASP A 235 -14.43 -7.95 2.89
C ASP A 235 -14.48 -6.41 2.92
N PRO A 236 -13.33 -5.70 2.90
CA PRO A 236 -13.29 -4.25 2.97
C PRO A 236 -14.09 -3.53 1.87
N MET A 237 -14.16 -4.07 0.65
CA MET A 237 -14.95 -3.48 -0.43
C MET A 237 -16.44 -3.65 -0.16
N GLU A 238 -16.86 -4.81 0.33
CA GLU A 238 -18.25 -5.06 0.68
C GLU A 238 -18.73 -4.16 1.82
N ILE A 239 -17.90 -3.97 2.85
CA ILE A 239 -18.16 -3.02 3.94
C ILE A 239 -18.30 -1.59 3.38
N ALA A 240 -17.43 -1.19 2.44
CA ALA A 240 -17.50 0.11 1.79
C ALA A 240 -18.82 0.32 1.01
N LEU A 241 -19.30 -0.70 0.31
CA LEU A 241 -20.59 -0.67 -0.39
C LEU A 241 -21.75 -0.50 0.61
N LEU A 242 -21.73 -1.20 1.74
CA LEU A 242 -22.77 -1.06 2.77
C LEU A 242 -22.77 0.34 3.40
N HIS A 243 -21.59 0.90 3.71
CA HIS A 243 -21.50 2.28 4.19
C HIS A 243 -22.04 3.28 3.19
N PHE A 244 -21.74 3.10 1.90
CA PHE A 244 -22.27 3.95 0.84
C PHE A 244 -23.81 3.87 0.74
N VAL A 245 -24.37 2.66 0.77
CA VAL A 245 -25.83 2.46 0.72
C VAL A 245 -26.53 3.07 1.94
N SER A 246 -25.95 2.91 3.13
CA SER A 246 -26.46 3.53 4.36
C SER A 246 -26.39 5.06 4.29
N ALA A 247 -25.28 5.61 3.79
CA ALA A 247 -25.12 7.05 3.60
C ALA A 247 -26.13 7.63 2.59
N ALA A 248 -26.51 6.86 1.57
CA ALA A 248 -27.57 7.20 0.62
C ALA A 248 -29.00 7.12 1.22
N GLY A 249 -29.15 6.71 2.49
CA GLY A 249 -30.42 6.73 3.22
C GLY A 249 -31.18 5.40 3.26
N PHE A 250 -30.59 4.31 2.75
CA PHE A 250 -31.23 2.99 2.75
C PHE A 250 -30.90 2.20 4.02
N SER A 251 -31.93 1.64 4.66
CA SER A 251 -31.74 0.71 5.78
C SER A 251 -31.43 -0.70 5.26
N ILE A 252 -30.18 -1.13 5.46
CA ILE A 252 -29.69 -2.44 5.00
C ILE A 252 -30.49 -3.57 5.67
N ASN A 253 -30.74 -3.46 6.97
CA ASN A 253 -31.49 -4.44 7.73
C ASN A 253 -32.94 -4.57 7.25
N SER A 254 -33.58 -3.46 6.89
CA SER A 254 -34.94 -3.47 6.35
C SER A 254 -34.96 -4.15 4.97
N LEU A 255 -34.01 -3.82 4.09
CA LEU A 255 -33.88 -4.47 2.78
C LEU A 255 -33.67 -5.98 2.90
N ARG A 256 -32.72 -6.42 3.75
CA ARG A 256 -32.42 -7.85 3.97
C ARG A 256 -33.60 -8.62 4.59
N LYS A 257 -34.41 -7.95 5.42
CA LYS A 257 -35.62 -8.55 6.02
C LYS A 257 -36.75 -8.70 4.99
N ASP A 258 -36.92 -7.70 4.13
CA ASP A 258 -37.96 -7.67 3.11
C ASP A 258 -37.67 -8.62 1.94
N TRP A 259 -36.41 -8.68 1.51
CA TRP A 259 -35.93 -9.49 0.38
C TRP A 259 -35.09 -10.66 0.89
N LYS A 260 -35.77 -11.77 1.20
CA LYS A 260 -35.10 -12.96 1.75
C LYS A 260 -34.21 -13.61 0.70
N ARG A 261 -32.92 -13.72 0.99
CA ARG A 261 -31.95 -14.48 0.19
C ARG A 261 -32.37 -15.95 0.19
N GLN A 262 -32.58 -16.52 -1.00
CA GLN A 262 -32.93 -17.93 -1.20
C GLN A 262 -31.70 -18.75 -1.55
N GLU A 263 -30.90 -18.24 -2.48
CA GLU A 263 -29.73 -18.90 -3.03
C GLU A 263 -28.65 -17.86 -3.33
N GLU A 264 -27.42 -18.32 -3.48
CA GLU A 264 -26.30 -17.49 -3.89
C GLU A 264 -25.33 -18.30 -4.75
N ILE A 265 -24.67 -17.58 -5.63
CA ILE A 265 -23.47 -18.03 -6.31
C ILE A 265 -22.38 -17.07 -5.82
N PRO A 266 -21.53 -17.51 -4.86
CA PRO A 266 -20.59 -16.63 -4.17
C PRO A 266 -19.58 -16.02 -5.13
N PHE A 267 -18.82 -15.04 -4.67
CA PHE A 267 -17.71 -14.52 -5.48
C PHE A 267 -16.72 -15.65 -5.81
N ASP A 268 -16.34 -15.69 -7.08
CA ASP A 268 -15.44 -16.68 -7.67
C ASP A 268 -14.45 -15.88 -8.52
N ALA A 269 -13.14 -16.09 -8.36
CA ALA A 269 -12.15 -15.27 -9.05
C ALA A 269 -11.96 -15.62 -10.54
N ASP A 270 -12.41 -16.79 -10.99
CA ASP A 270 -12.51 -17.12 -12.42
C ASP A 270 -13.68 -16.34 -13.04
N ARG A 271 -14.84 -16.33 -12.36
CA ARG A 271 -16.04 -15.61 -12.82
C ARG A 271 -15.99 -14.10 -12.55
N LYS A 272 -15.17 -13.67 -11.59
CA LYS A 272 -14.98 -12.31 -11.06
C LYS A 272 -16.28 -11.58 -10.71
N ARG A 273 -17.30 -12.31 -10.27
CA ARG A 273 -18.62 -11.77 -9.92
C ARG A 273 -19.31 -12.63 -8.86
N MET A 274 -20.26 -12.02 -8.19
CA MET A 274 -21.15 -12.62 -7.21
C MET A 274 -22.59 -12.39 -7.67
N THR A 275 -23.45 -13.39 -7.45
CA THR A 275 -24.89 -13.30 -7.75
C THR A 275 -25.69 -13.85 -6.57
N THR A 276 -26.69 -13.12 -6.11
CA THR A 276 -27.62 -13.57 -5.05
C THR A 276 -29.06 -13.55 -5.54
N PHE A 277 -29.86 -14.50 -5.07
CA PHE A 277 -31.25 -14.65 -5.46
C PHE A 277 -32.15 -14.33 -4.27
N HIS A 278 -33.13 -13.46 -4.49
CA HIS A 278 -34.00 -12.96 -3.44
C HIS A 278 -35.47 -13.07 -3.84
N GLU A 279 -36.32 -13.29 -2.84
CA GLU A 279 -37.77 -13.35 -3.04
C GLU A 279 -38.51 -12.41 -2.08
N LYS A 280 -39.50 -11.68 -2.61
CA LYS A 280 -40.44 -10.86 -1.86
C LYS A 280 -41.82 -10.94 -2.51
N GLU A 281 -42.82 -11.39 -1.75
CA GLU A 281 -44.23 -11.46 -2.20
C GLU A 281 -44.41 -12.15 -3.56
N GLY A 282 -43.66 -13.22 -3.82
CA GLY A 282 -43.68 -13.98 -5.07
C GLY A 282 -42.87 -13.37 -6.23
N ARG A 283 -42.31 -12.16 -6.06
CA ARG A 283 -41.33 -11.59 -7.00
C ARG A 283 -39.94 -12.13 -6.69
N LYS A 284 -39.25 -12.63 -7.71
CA LYS A 284 -37.90 -13.17 -7.60
C LYS A 284 -36.91 -12.26 -8.32
N LEU A 285 -35.80 -11.94 -7.67
CA LEU A 285 -34.73 -11.12 -8.21
C LEU A 285 -33.41 -11.88 -8.18
N ALA A 286 -32.67 -11.83 -9.30
CA ALA A 286 -31.24 -12.12 -9.34
C ALA A 286 -30.49 -10.79 -9.26
N LEU A 287 -29.56 -10.67 -8.32
CA LEU A 287 -28.81 -9.46 -8.02
C LEU A 287 -27.32 -9.76 -8.17
N MET A 288 -26.61 -9.00 -8.99
CA MET A 288 -25.23 -9.30 -9.39
C MET A 288 -24.33 -8.08 -9.20
N LYS A 289 -23.12 -8.34 -8.70
CA LYS A 289 -22.00 -7.39 -8.73
C LYS A 289 -20.72 -8.10 -9.13
N GLY A 290 -19.83 -7.39 -9.82
CA GLY A 290 -18.57 -7.99 -10.23
C GLY A 290 -17.72 -7.10 -11.13
N ALA A 291 -16.65 -7.67 -11.66
CA ALA A 291 -15.77 -7.00 -12.58
C ALA A 291 -16.52 -6.64 -13.89
N PRO A 292 -16.45 -5.39 -14.37
CA PRO A 292 -17.20 -4.93 -15.54
C PRO A 292 -17.04 -5.81 -16.79
N GLU A 293 -15.85 -6.36 -17.03
CA GLU A 293 -15.56 -7.24 -18.16
C GLU A 293 -16.30 -8.58 -18.10
N THR A 294 -16.77 -9.00 -16.93
CA THR A 294 -17.53 -10.24 -16.73
C THR A 294 -19.04 -10.00 -16.61
N VAL A 295 -19.45 -8.85 -16.10
CA VAL A 295 -20.87 -8.51 -15.91
C VAL A 295 -21.49 -7.90 -17.17
N LEU A 296 -20.82 -6.95 -17.84
CA LEU A 296 -21.38 -6.28 -19.02
C LEU A 296 -21.73 -7.23 -20.18
N PRO A 297 -20.96 -8.31 -20.47
CA PRO A 297 -21.36 -9.28 -21.48
C PRO A 297 -22.71 -9.95 -21.21
N LEU A 298 -23.06 -10.14 -19.93
CA LEU A 298 -24.30 -10.78 -19.48
C LEU A 298 -25.51 -9.84 -19.52
N CYS A 299 -25.28 -8.53 -19.57
CA CYS A 299 -26.35 -7.54 -19.62
C CYS A 299 -26.95 -7.41 -21.02
N ARG A 300 -28.28 -7.42 -21.13
CA ARG A 300 -29.04 -7.15 -22.37
C ARG A 300 -29.72 -5.78 -22.34
N GLN A 301 -30.09 -5.33 -21.16
CA GLN A 301 -30.74 -4.05 -20.93
C GLN A 301 -29.89 -3.20 -19.99
N GLU A 302 -30.05 -1.89 -20.07
CA GLU A 302 -29.66 -0.97 -19.01
C GLU A 302 -30.91 -0.28 -18.48
N ARG A 303 -30.92 0.02 -17.18
CA ARG A 303 -31.99 0.79 -16.55
C ARG A 303 -31.42 2.06 -15.97
N ASP A 304 -32.04 3.18 -16.30
CA ASP A 304 -31.79 4.49 -15.70
C ASP A 304 -33.09 5.10 -15.16
N VAL A 305 -33.03 6.37 -14.75
CA VAL A 305 -34.18 7.15 -14.28
C VAL A 305 -35.32 7.27 -15.30
N SER A 306 -35.04 7.07 -16.60
CA SER A 306 -36.03 7.14 -17.68
C SER A 306 -36.66 5.78 -18.00
N GLY A 307 -36.12 4.69 -17.46
CA GLY A 307 -36.64 3.33 -17.62
C GLY A 307 -35.60 2.34 -18.12
N SER A 308 -36.07 1.17 -18.57
CA SER A 308 -35.22 0.11 -19.14
C SER A 308 -35.12 0.23 -20.66
N ARG A 309 -33.91 0.10 -21.21
CA ARG A 309 -33.64 0.08 -22.66
C ARG A 309 -32.63 -0.99 -23.03
N GLU A 310 -32.70 -1.50 -24.25
CA GLU A 310 -31.70 -2.46 -24.74
C GLU A 310 -30.32 -1.81 -24.90
N ILE A 311 -29.26 -2.55 -24.55
CA ILE A 311 -27.89 -2.07 -24.72
C ILE A 311 -27.42 -2.38 -26.14
N SER A 312 -27.34 -1.34 -26.98
CA SER A 312 -26.72 -1.43 -28.30
C SER A 312 -25.20 -1.62 -28.21
N GLU A 313 -24.57 -2.08 -29.29
CA GLU A 313 -23.10 -2.20 -29.35
C GLU A 313 -22.38 -0.85 -29.16
N SER A 314 -22.97 0.26 -29.64
CA SER A 314 -22.41 1.60 -29.40
C SER A 314 -22.44 1.95 -27.93
N ARG A 315 -23.54 1.62 -27.23
CA ARG A 315 -23.68 1.86 -25.80
C ARG A 315 -22.75 0.98 -24.96
N ARG A 316 -22.55 -0.29 -25.36
CA ARG A 316 -21.52 -1.17 -24.72
C ARG A 316 -20.12 -0.61 -24.83
N ARG A 317 -19.80 0.11 -25.92
CA ARG A 317 -18.50 0.77 -26.09
C ARG A 317 -18.37 1.97 -25.16
N GLU A 318 -19.39 2.81 -25.10
CA GLU A 318 -19.44 3.96 -24.18
C GLU A 318 -19.29 3.54 -22.71
N LEU A 319 -20.00 2.49 -22.28
CA LEU A 319 -19.87 1.96 -20.91
C LEU A 319 -18.45 1.45 -20.60
N ARG A 320 -17.76 0.86 -21.59
CA ARG A 320 -16.36 0.47 -21.46
C ARG A 320 -15.44 1.68 -21.34
N GLU A 321 -15.64 2.70 -22.17
CA GLU A 321 -14.85 3.95 -22.09
C GLU A 321 -15.02 4.64 -20.72
N ILE A 322 -16.23 4.65 -20.17
CA ILE A 322 -16.50 5.18 -18.82
C ILE A 322 -15.76 4.36 -17.75
N GLN A 323 -15.85 3.04 -17.84
CA GLN A 323 -15.15 2.14 -16.92
C GLN A 323 -13.63 2.30 -17.00
N GLU A 324 -13.07 2.41 -18.21
CA GLU A 324 -11.64 2.63 -18.43
C GLU A 324 -11.19 3.98 -17.86
N SER A 325 -11.99 5.05 -18.04
CA SER A 325 -11.74 6.34 -17.40
C SER A 325 -11.68 6.23 -15.88
N MET A 326 -12.68 5.58 -15.26
CA MET A 326 -12.70 5.38 -13.81
C MET A 326 -11.48 4.58 -13.34
N ALA A 327 -11.09 3.53 -14.06
CA ALA A 327 -9.90 2.75 -13.73
C ALA A 327 -8.60 3.56 -13.88
N ALA A 328 -8.50 4.42 -14.89
CA ALA A 328 -7.35 5.32 -15.09
C ALA A 328 -7.22 6.41 -14.00
N GLU A 329 -8.32 6.70 -13.30
CA GLU A 329 -8.35 7.54 -12.11
C GLU A 329 -8.00 6.76 -10.82
N GLY A 330 -7.69 5.46 -10.93
CA GLY A 330 -7.25 4.63 -9.82
C GLY A 330 -8.39 3.97 -9.04
N PHE A 331 -9.62 4.03 -9.54
CA PHE A 331 -10.76 3.34 -8.93
C PHE A 331 -10.77 1.86 -9.27
N ARG A 332 -11.02 1.01 -8.28
CA ARG A 332 -11.46 -0.36 -8.49
C ARG A 332 -12.94 -0.34 -8.86
N VAL A 333 -13.25 -0.60 -10.11
CA VAL A 333 -14.61 -0.46 -10.65
C VAL A 333 -15.37 -1.79 -10.54
N LEU A 334 -16.58 -1.76 -10.00
CA LEU A 334 -17.55 -2.85 -10.01
C LEU A 334 -18.77 -2.46 -10.84
N ALA A 335 -19.23 -3.38 -11.68
CA ALA A 335 -20.51 -3.29 -12.36
C ALA A 335 -21.61 -3.90 -11.49
N VAL A 336 -22.78 -3.27 -11.51
CA VAL A 336 -23.97 -3.69 -10.77
C VAL A 336 -25.08 -4.01 -11.77
N ALA A 337 -25.70 -5.16 -11.62
CA ALA A 337 -26.77 -5.60 -12.50
C ALA A 337 -27.84 -6.40 -11.74
N MET A 338 -29.05 -6.43 -12.29
CA MET A 338 -30.16 -7.21 -11.75
C MET A 338 -30.95 -7.91 -12.84
N ARG A 339 -31.76 -8.89 -12.47
CA ARG A 339 -32.80 -9.47 -13.33
C ARG A 339 -34.00 -9.82 -12.49
N GLU A 340 -35.19 -9.44 -12.96
CA GLU A 340 -36.44 -9.94 -12.41
C GLU A 340 -36.77 -11.29 -13.06
N ILE A 341 -36.84 -12.33 -12.24
CA ILE A 341 -37.08 -13.69 -12.70
C ILE A 341 -38.59 -13.90 -12.81
N THR A 342 -39.08 -13.95 -14.04
CA THR A 342 -40.51 -14.16 -14.35
C THR A 342 -40.88 -15.62 -14.59
N VAL A 343 -39.90 -16.52 -14.81
CA VAL A 343 -40.11 -17.94 -15.10
C VAL A 343 -39.29 -18.82 -14.16
N SER A 344 -39.90 -19.86 -13.59
CA SER A 344 -39.21 -20.88 -12.77
C SER A 344 -38.29 -21.76 -13.64
N GLY A 345 -36.98 -21.76 -13.35
CA GLY A 345 -35.95 -22.53 -14.07
C GLY A 345 -34.71 -22.79 -13.21
N ASP A 346 -33.67 -23.39 -13.79
CA ASP A 346 -32.38 -23.74 -13.13
C ASP A 346 -31.52 -22.48 -12.86
N PRO A 347 -30.85 -22.33 -11.69
CA PRO A 347 -30.07 -21.14 -11.33
C PRO A 347 -28.94 -20.78 -12.31
N SER A 348 -28.40 -21.78 -13.03
CA SER A 348 -27.31 -21.61 -13.99
C SER A 348 -27.68 -20.73 -15.20
N GLY A 349 -28.96 -20.75 -15.63
CA GLY A 349 -29.48 -19.87 -16.68
C GLY A 349 -29.92 -18.48 -16.19
N MET A 350 -29.77 -18.20 -14.89
CA MET A 350 -30.23 -16.96 -14.26
C MET A 350 -29.18 -15.84 -14.23
N GLU A 351 -27.91 -16.13 -14.57
CA GLU A 351 -26.87 -15.09 -14.75
C GLU A 351 -26.88 -14.46 -16.14
N GLU A 352 -27.78 -14.86 -17.04
CA GLU A 352 -27.92 -14.29 -18.38
C GLU A 352 -29.02 -13.23 -18.44
N GLU A 353 -29.04 -12.43 -19.52
CA GLU A 353 -30.08 -11.43 -19.78
C GLU A 353 -30.29 -10.41 -18.65
N MET A 354 -29.18 -10.02 -18.03
CA MET A 354 -29.19 -9.07 -16.92
C MET A 354 -29.52 -7.65 -17.39
N THR A 355 -29.96 -6.82 -16.46
CA THR A 355 -30.16 -5.38 -16.61
C THR A 355 -29.05 -4.65 -15.88
N PHE A 356 -28.19 -3.96 -16.61
CA PHE A 356 -27.15 -3.10 -16.05
C PHE A 356 -27.77 -1.92 -15.31
N LEU A 357 -27.27 -1.64 -14.10
CA LEU A 357 -27.76 -0.57 -13.24
C LEU A 357 -26.75 0.57 -13.09
N GLY A 358 -25.46 0.28 -13.08
CA GLY A 358 -24.43 1.30 -12.93
C GLY A 358 -23.05 0.74 -12.56
N PHE A 359 -22.10 1.64 -12.36
CA PHE A 359 -20.77 1.32 -11.83
C PHE A 359 -20.55 1.95 -10.45
N VAL A 360 -19.78 1.26 -9.62
CA VAL A 360 -19.20 1.79 -8.39
C VAL A 360 -17.69 1.75 -8.50
N GLY A 361 -17.03 2.88 -8.29
CA GLY A 361 -15.58 3.02 -8.16
C GLY A 361 -15.18 3.11 -6.70
N LEU A 362 -14.43 2.11 -6.23
CA LEU A 362 -13.88 2.06 -4.89
C LEU A 362 -12.40 2.45 -4.88
N GLN A 363 -11.95 3.08 -3.80
CA GLN A 363 -10.54 3.44 -3.60
C GLN A 363 -10.21 3.40 -2.12
N ASP A 364 -8.95 3.10 -1.78
CA ASP A 364 -8.39 3.40 -0.47
C ASP A 364 -7.89 4.85 -0.47
N PRO A 365 -8.61 5.79 0.17
CA PRO A 365 -8.33 7.20 0.03
C PRO A 365 -7.04 7.60 0.76
N PRO A 366 -6.31 8.62 0.24
CA PRO A 366 -5.17 9.16 0.95
C PRO A 366 -5.57 9.76 2.31
N ARG A 367 -4.62 9.77 3.25
CA ARG A 367 -4.81 10.48 4.52
C ARG A 367 -4.97 11.98 4.26
N PRO A 368 -5.89 12.69 4.95
CA PRO A 368 -6.07 14.13 4.78
C PRO A 368 -4.77 14.92 4.92
N GLU A 369 -3.91 14.53 5.87
CA GLU A 369 -2.63 15.15 6.15
C GLU A 369 -1.50 14.78 5.18
N ALA A 370 -1.66 13.72 4.36
CA ALA A 370 -0.57 13.21 3.52
C ALA A 370 -0.11 14.23 2.47
N LYS A 371 -1.05 14.94 1.86
CA LYS A 371 -0.75 15.95 0.83
C LYS A 371 0.04 17.11 1.40
N ASP A 372 -0.36 17.62 2.57
CA ASP A 372 0.34 18.71 3.26
C ASP A 372 1.71 18.27 3.75
N ALA A 373 1.84 17.03 4.24
CA ALA A 373 3.13 16.46 4.64
C ALA A 373 4.10 16.34 3.45
N ILE A 374 3.62 15.89 2.29
CA ILE A 374 4.42 15.80 1.05
C ILE A 374 4.86 17.20 0.59
N ALA A 375 3.96 18.19 0.64
CA ALA A 375 4.28 19.57 0.32
C ALA A 375 5.33 20.16 1.28
N ALA A 376 5.21 19.89 2.58
CA ALA A 376 6.18 20.31 3.59
C ALA A 376 7.55 19.65 3.39
N CYS A 377 7.60 18.37 3.00
CA CYS A 377 8.85 17.70 2.65
C CYS A 377 9.53 18.42 1.48
N ARG A 378 8.78 18.68 0.39
CA ARG A 378 9.32 19.37 -0.78
C ARG A 378 9.82 20.78 -0.46
N SER A 379 9.09 21.54 0.35
CA SER A 379 9.51 22.90 0.74
C SER A 379 10.76 22.91 1.61
N ALA A 380 11.00 21.83 2.36
CA ALA A 380 12.24 21.59 3.11
C ALA A 380 13.40 21.04 2.25
N GLY A 381 13.19 20.84 0.94
CA GLY A 381 14.19 20.22 0.05
C GLY A 381 14.31 18.71 0.20
N ILE A 382 13.35 18.07 0.88
CA ILE A 382 13.28 16.61 1.05
C ILE A 382 12.45 16.02 -0.08
N ARG A 383 13.00 15.02 -0.76
CA ARG A 383 12.33 14.33 -1.86
C ARG A 383 11.40 13.23 -1.34
N PRO A 384 10.08 13.32 -1.59
CA PRO A 384 9.16 12.23 -1.27
C PRO A 384 9.12 11.20 -2.40
N VAL A 385 9.09 9.93 -2.03
CA VAL A 385 9.03 8.76 -2.90
C VAL A 385 7.97 7.81 -2.35
N MET A 386 7.09 7.29 -3.21
CA MET A 386 6.11 6.26 -2.86
C MET A 386 6.53 4.91 -3.44
N MET A 387 6.41 3.86 -2.63
CA MET A 387 6.62 2.46 -3.01
C MET A 387 5.35 1.67 -2.71
N THR A 388 4.89 0.85 -3.66
CA THR A 388 3.65 0.10 -3.49
C THR A 388 3.63 -1.23 -4.26
N GLY A 389 2.94 -2.22 -3.70
CA GLY A 389 2.61 -3.48 -4.40
C GLY A 389 1.56 -3.28 -5.50
N ASP A 390 0.71 -2.25 -5.37
CA ASP A 390 -0.37 -1.93 -6.29
C ASP A 390 0.02 -1.84 -7.78
N HIS A 391 -1.01 -1.96 -8.61
CA HIS A 391 -0.94 -1.71 -10.04
C HIS A 391 -0.37 -0.30 -10.37
N PRO A 392 0.45 -0.16 -11.43
CA PRO A 392 1.06 1.12 -11.80
C PRO A 392 0.05 2.26 -12.04
N ALA A 393 -1.12 1.95 -12.58
CA ALA A 393 -2.18 2.93 -12.82
C ALA A 393 -2.69 3.55 -11.50
N THR A 394 -2.93 2.72 -10.47
CA THR A 394 -3.36 3.15 -9.14
C THR A 394 -2.29 3.99 -8.46
N ALA A 395 -1.04 3.54 -8.52
CA ALA A 395 0.10 4.29 -7.99
C ALA A 395 0.24 5.67 -8.65
N ALA A 396 0.07 5.75 -9.97
CA ALA A 396 0.10 7.00 -10.72
C ALA A 396 -1.06 7.95 -10.36
N ALA A 397 -2.26 7.41 -10.15
CA ALA A 397 -3.42 8.19 -9.74
C ALA A 397 -3.24 8.80 -8.34
N ILE A 398 -2.92 7.97 -7.34
CA ILE A 398 -2.65 8.43 -5.96
C ILE A 398 -1.45 9.40 -5.95
N GLY A 399 -0.40 9.10 -6.73
CA GLY A 399 0.76 9.96 -6.86
C GLY A 399 0.45 11.35 -7.41
N ARG A 400 -0.49 11.47 -8.36
CA ARG A 400 -0.98 12.77 -8.85
C ARG A 400 -1.77 13.51 -7.78
N GLU A 401 -2.69 12.83 -7.11
CA GLU A 401 -3.55 13.41 -6.08
C GLU A 401 -2.73 14.00 -4.91
N LEU A 402 -1.69 13.28 -4.50
CA LEU A 402 -0.76 13.66 -3.44
C LEU A 402 0.33 14.64 -3.86
N GLY A 403 0.48 14.94 -5.15
CA GLY A 403 1.53 15.83 -5.66
C GLY A 403 2.93 15.20 -5.65
N LEU A 404 3.03 13.88 -5.77
CA LEU A 404 4.28 13.14 -5.97
C LEU A 404 4.73 13.17 -7.43
N SER A 405 3.78 13.17 -8.36
CA SER A 405 4.04 13.15 -9.80
C SER A 405 4.22 14.57 -10.35
N GLN A 406 5.45 14.96 -10.71
CA GLN A 406 5.66 16.02 -11.70
C GLN A 406 6.32 15.43 -12.95
N ALA A 407 5.62 15.62 -14.08
CA ALA A 407 5.92 15.45 -15.50
C ALA A 407 6.93 14.39 -16.03
N ASP A 408 8.05 14.08 -15.38
CA ASP A 408 9.21 13.51 -16.11
C ASP A 408 9.74 12.15 -15.59
N GLY A 409 9.33 11.68 -14.41
CA GLY A 409 9.92 10.45 -13.80
C GLY A 409 9.22 9.12 -14.14
N GLY A 410 7.95 9.17 -14.57
CA GLY A 410 7.13 7.97 -14.79
C GLY A 410 6.90 7.12 -13.52
N VAL A 411 6.37 5.91 -13.71
CA VAL A 411 6.27 4.87 -12.68
C VAL A 411 7.26 3.77 -13.04
N ILE A 412 8.14 3.40 -12.11
CA ILE A 412 9.00 2.22 -12.27
C ILE A 412 8.31 1.00 -11.66
N THR A 413 8.27 -0.10 -12.41
CA THR A 413 7.70 -1.36 -11.91
C THR A 413 8.78 -2.27 -11.34
N GLY A 414 8.40 -3.21 -10.47
CA GLY A 414 9.32 -4.27 -10.00
C GLY A 414 9.97 -5.06 -11.14
N SER A 415 9.25 -5.27 -12.26
CA SER A 415 9.81 -5.88 -13.47
C SER A 415 10.90 -5.03 -14.15
N ASP A 416 10.76 -3.70 -14.15
CA ASP A 416 11.78 -2.80 -14.71
C ASP A 416 13.08 -2.87 -13.90
N LEU A 417 12.96 -2.93 -12.56
CA LEU A 417 14.10 -3.06 -11.64
C LEU A 417 14.91 -4.35 -11.88
N LYS A 418 14.25 -5.45 -12.30
CA LYS A 418 14.92 -6.73 -12.58
C LYS A 418 15.59 -6.76 -13.96
N ARG A 419 15.07 -5.99 -14.92
CA ARG A 419 15.51 -6.01 -16.32
C ARG A 419 16.66 -5.04 -16.58
N GLU A 420 16.73 -3.94 -15.84
CA GLU A 420 17.70 -2.87 -16.08
C GLU A 420 19.03 -3.11 -15.35
N GLY A 421 20.14 -2.77 -16.01
CA GLY A 421 21.46 -2.81 -15.38
C GLY A 421 21.62 -1.70 -14.34
N ARG A 422 22.40 -1.96 -13.28
CA ARG A 422 22.55 -1.09 -12.09
C ARG A 422 22.78 0.39 -12.43
N ASN A 423 23.63 0.70 -13.43
CA ASN A 423 23.94 2.09 -13.81
C ASN A 423 22.74 2.89 -14.36
N ILE A 424 21.79 2.24 -15.05
CA ILE A 424 20.60 2.91 -15.62
C ILE A 424 19.58 3.17 -14.50
N LEU A 425 19.49 2.21 -13.57
CA LEU A 425 18.62 2.33 -12.39
C LEU A 425 19.08 3.46 -11.46
N ASP A 426 20.38 3.63 -11.25
CA ASP A 426 20.93 4.70 -10.40
C ASP A 426 20.50 6.09 -10.89
N GLU A 427 20.57 6.33 -12.20
CA GLU A 427 20.20 7.62 -12.80
C GLU A 427 18.69 7.85 -12.76
N ARG A 428 17.89 6.84 -13.10
CA ARG A 428 16.42 6.95 -13.07
C ARG A 428 15.87 7.04 -11.65
N ALA A 429 16.49 6.35 -10.68
CA ALA A 429 16.05 6.35 -9.30
C ALA A 429 16.15 7.73 -8.65
N LEU A 430 17.08 8.59 -9.11
CA LEU A 430 17.22 9.98 -8.67
C LEU A 430 16.06 10.88 -9.11
N HIS A 431 15.33 10.49 -10.15
CA HIS A 431 14.24 11.29 -10.73
C HIS A 431 12.85 10.65 -10.55
N THR A 432 12.77 9.36 -10.24
CA THR A 432 11.50 8.62 -10.10
C THR A 432 10.94 8.63 -8.67
N SER A 433 9.76 9.24 -8.46
CA SER A 433 9.10 9.27 -7.15
C SER A 433 8.03 8.19 -6.95
N LEU A 434 7.73 7.36 -7.95
CA LEU A 434 6.70 6.33 -7.87
C LEU A 434 7.23 4.96 -8.29
N TYR A 435 7.11 3.98 -7.40
CA TYR A 435 7.44 2.58 -7.65
C TYR A 435 6.22 1.71 -7.38
N ALA A 436 5.86 0.86 -8.34
CA ALA A 436 4.65 0.03 -8.32
C ALA A 436 4.99 -1.45 -8.56
N ARG A 437 4.13 -2.39 -8.11
CA ARG A 437 4.43 -3.83 -8.11
C ARG A 437 5.82 -4.17 -7.56
N VAL A 438 6.24 -3.48 -6.50
CA VAL A 438 7.54 -3.71 -5.86
C VAL A 438 7.41 -4.66 -4.67
N SER A 439 8.27 -5.66 -4.63
CA SER A 439 8.39 -6.58 -3.49
C SER A 439 9.16 -5.94 -2.33
N PRO A 440 9.13 -6.51 -1.10
CA PRO A 440 9.97 -6.05 0.00
C PRO A 440 11.46 -5.97 -0.35
N GLU A 441 11.98 -6.92 -1.13
CA GLU A 441 13.36 -6.89 -1.62
C GLU A 441 13.62 -5.72 -2.57
N ASP A 442 12.66 -5.42 -3.45
CA ASP A 442 12.78 -4.32 -4.39
C ASP A 442 12.78 -2.98 -3.64
N LYS A 443 11.98 -2.84 -2.57
CA LYS A 443 12.01 -1.66 -1.69
C LYS A 443 13.42 -1.44 -1.11
N LEU A 444 14.04 -2.50 -0.57
CA LEU A 444 15.42 -2.43 -0.06
C LEU A 444 16.41 -2.05 -1.16
N LYS A 445 16.36 -2.68 -2.34
CA LYS A 445 17.23 -2.33 -3.47
C LYS A 445 17.09 -0.87 -3.88
N ILE A 446 15.87 -0.32 -3.91
CA ILE A 446 15.67 1.10 -4.22
C ILE A 446 16.30 1.99 -3.14
N ILE A 447 16.14 1.63 -1.87
CA ILE A 447 16.76 2.36 -0.75
C ILE A 447 18.28 2.32 -0.87
N GLU A 448 18.88 1.16 -1.15
CA GLU A 448 20.32 1.00 -1.36
C GLU A 448 20.83 1.87 -2.51
N VAL A 449 20.14 1.88 -3.66
CA VAL A 449 20.48 2.71 -4.82
C VAL A 449 20.45 4.21 -4.45
N LEU A 450 19.44 4.64 -3.71
CA LEU A 450 19.35 6.01 -3.22
C LEU A 450 20.49 6.35 -2.22
N GLN A 451 20.87 5.41 -1.36
CA GLN A 451 21.99 5.58 -0.44
C GLN A 451 23.35 5.63 -1.17
N ASP A 452 23.56 4.76 -2.18
CA ASP A 452 24.75 4.73 -3.04
C ASP A 452 24.93 6.07 -3.79
N THR A 453 23.83 6.73 -4.15
CA THR A 453 23.82 8.09 -4.73
C THR A 453 23.93 9.21 -3.69
N ARG A 454 24.38 8.90 -2.47
CA ARG A 454 24.62 9.81 -1.33
C ARG A 454 23.37 10.51 -0.80
N GLN A 455 22.19 9.93 -0.97
CA GLN A 455 20.98 10.40 -0.30
C GLN A 455 20.92 9.84 1.13
N PHE A 456 20.44 10.67 2.06
CA PHE A 456 20.06 10.20 3.39
C PHE A 456 18.59 9.82 3.35
N VAL A 457 18.34 8.52 3.31
CA VAL A 457 17.01 7.95 3.07
C VAL A 457 16.36 7.58 4.40
N ALA A 458 15.10 7.95 4.58
CA ALA A 458 14.24 7.38 5.60
C ALA A 458 13.08 6.63 4.95
N MET A 459 12.66 5.53 5.57
CA MET A 459 11.49 4.76 5.14
C MET A 459 10.37 4.90 6.18
N THR A 460 9.14 5.11 5.71
CA THR A 460 7.92 5.03 6.52
C THR A 460 7.02 3.93 5.97
N GLY A 461 6.62 2.99 6.82
CA GLY A 461 5.76 1.87 6.47
C GLY A 461 5.04 1.34 7.71
N ASP A 462 3.97 0.59 7.49
CA ASP A 462 3.15 -0.07 8.52
C ASP A 462 3.22 -1.61 8.47
N GLY A 463 3.79 -2.19 7.41
CA GLY A 463 3.92 -3.62 7.16
C GLY A 463 5.31 -4.08 6.74
#